data_AF-A0A853EM62-F1
#
_entry.id   AF-A0A853EM62-F1
#
_cell.length_a   1.000
_cell.length_b   1.000
_cell.length_c   1.000
_cell.angle_alpha   90.00
_cell.angle_beta   90.00
_cell.angle_gamma   90.00
#
_symmetry.space_group_name_H-M   'P 1'
#
loop_
_entity.id
_entity.type
_entity.pdbx_description
1 polymer ?
#
loop_
_entity_poly.entity_id
_entity_poly.type
_entity_poly.pdbx_seq_one_letter_code
_entity_poly.pdbx_strand_id
1 'polypeptide(L)'
;MASLLNRILRVLGRAAADAASEALTTATRPTTTSSGSGDRPSTGTSSSSGKADSGSKGRSGSPSPRGTDRPNRSRGADNGARGRGGAAPHRGVAVYDVAALGLPDFTYSPDPDGDADPGEVVWTWVPYEEDAARGKDRPVLVLARAQGRLVVAQMTSKDHDRDAAQEARWGRHWHDVGSGPWDARGRPSEVRLDRLLSVEPGAVRREGATMPRGTFEAVVAALRAHHS
;
A
#
# COMPACT_ATOMS: atom_id res chain seq x y z
N MET A 1 -15.17 -1.44 51.79
CA MET A 1 -14.80 -2.86 51.82
C MET A 1 -14.74 -3.33 50.37
N ALA A 2 -13.65 -3.10 49.65
CA ALA A 2 -12.45 -3.96 49.59
C ALA A 2 -12.76 -5.40 49.18
N SER A 3 -12.31 -5.78 47.97
CA SER A 3 -11.67 -7.05 47.58
C SER A 3 -12.13 -7.47 46.17
N LEU A 4 -11.37 -7.16 45.12
CA LEU A 4 -10.23 -7.95 44.61
C LEU A 4 -10.66 -9.33 44.10
N LEU A 5 -10.51 -9.57 42.79
CA LEU A 5 -9.55 -10.56 42.27
C LEU A 5 -9.64 -10.68 40.73
N ASN A 6 -8.72 -9.96 40.07
CA ASN A 6 -8.24 -10.31 38.73
C ASN A 6 -7.44 -11.62 38.84
N ARG A 7 -7.71 -12.59 37.96
CA ARG A 7 -6.88 -13.79 37.82
C ARG A 7 -6.24 -13.84 36.43
N ILE A 8 -4.95 -13.49 36.43
CA ILE A 8 -3.99 -13.67 35.35
C ILE A 8 -3.55 -15.15 35.37
N LEU A 9 -3.56 -15.82 34.22
CA LEU A 9 -2.71 -16.99 33.96
C LEU A 9 -2.30 -16.98 32.48
N ARG A 10 -1.04 -16.61 32.25
CA ARG A 10 -0.30 -16.88 31.02
C ARG A 10 0.32 -18.27 31.16
N VAL A 11 0.16 -19.12 30.15
CA VAL A 11 1.04 -20.27 29.93
C VAL A 11 1.69 -20.10 28.56
N LEU A 12 3.01 -20.08 28.57
CA LEU A 12 3.90 -20.00 27.43
C LEU A 12 4.40 -21.41 27.12
N GLY A 13 4.41 -21.83 25.86
CA GLY A 13 5.02 -23.07 25.42
C GLY A 13 5.21 -23.10 23.91
N ARG A 14 6.41 -22.76 23.45
CA ARG A 14 6.93 -22.92 22.07
C ARG A 14 7.20 -24.43 21.83
N ALA A 15 6.65 -24.97 20.74
CA ALA A 15 7.31 -25.26 19.45
C ALA A 15 8.08 -26.58 19.39
N ALA A 16 7.69 -27.44 18.44
CA ALA A 16 8.57 -28.32 17.68
C ALA A 16 7.87 -28.64 16.35
N ALA A 17 8.46 -28.17 15.27
CA ALA A 17 8.17 -28.60 13.91
C ALA A 17 9.27 -29.57 13.51
N ASP A 18 8.91 -30.77 13.05
CA ASP A 18 9.82 -31.69 12.38
C ASP A 18 9.04 -32.54 11.39
N ALA A 19 9.41 -32.41 10.11
CA ALA A 19 9.34 -33.40 9.02
C ALA A 19 9.96 -32.72 7.79
N ALA A 20 11.27 -32.83 7.60
CA ALA A 20 11.95 -33.91 6.88
C ALA A 20 11.89 -33.75 5.36
N SER A 21 13.04 -33.42 4.77
CA SER A 21 13.47 -33.92 3.47
C SER A 21 14.99 -33.90 3.46
N GLU A 22 15.56 -35.09 3.68
CA GLU A 22 16.98 -35.34 3.62
C GLU A 22 17.48 -35.25 2.18
N ALA A 23 18.63 -34.58 2.02
CA ALA A 23 19.50 -34.74 0.88
C ALA A 23 20.79 -35.39 1.38
N LEU A 24 21.13 -36.58 0.89
CA LEU A 24 22.49 -37.09 0.98
C LEU A 24 22.93 -37.74 -0.34
N THR A 25 23.95 -37.08 -0.87
CA THR A 25 25.04 -37.51 -1.75
C THR A 25 25.22 -39.00 -2.01
N THR A 26 25.44 -39.34 -3.29
CA THR A 26 26.38 -40.39 -3.69
C THR A 26 27.40 -39.79 -4.64
N ALA A 27 28.66 -39.83 -4.24
CA ALA A 27 29.83 -39.42 -5.01
C ALA A 27 30.43 -40.65 -5.71
N THR A 28 30.75 -40.51 -7.00
CA THR A 28 31.65 -41.43 -7.71
C THR A 28 32.55 -40.63 -8.64
N ARG A 29 33.87 -40.64 -8.36
CA ARG A 29 34.95 -40.13 -9.25
C ARG A 29 35.06 -41.03 -10.51
N PRO A 30 35.69 -40.54 -11.58
CA PRO A 30 37.08 -40.93 -11.81
C PRO A 30 38.01 -39.81 -12.29
N THR A 31 39.30 -40.10 -12.14
CA THR A 31 40.52 -39.31 -12.41
C THR A 31 41.06 -39.54 -13.82
N THR A 32 41.64 -38.50 -14.45
CA THR A 32 42.85 -38.45 -15.33
C THR A 32 42.96 -37.03 -15.91
N THR A 33 44.07 -36.43 -16.38
CA THR A 33 45.53 -36.47 -16.19
C THR A 33 46.09 -35.23 -16.93
N SER A 34 47.09 -34.58 -16.34
CA SER A 34 48.16 -33.75 -16.93
C SER A 34 47.90 -32.56 -17.89
N SER A 35 48.22 -31.37 -17.36
CA SER A 35 49.20 -30.36 -17.86
C SER A 35 49.49 -30.19 -19.36
N GLY A 36 49.32 -28.95 -19.83
CA GLY A 36 49.95 -28.41 -21.04
C GLY A 36 50.11 -26.89 -20.94
N SER A 37 51.36 -26.45 -20.84
CA SER A 37 51.85 -25.07 -20.80
C SER A 37 51.68 -24.33 -22.14
N GLY A 38 51.62 -22.99 -22.13
CA GLY A 38 51.92 -22.20 -23.34
C GLY A 38 51.33 -20.78 -23.39
N ASP A 39 52.20 -19.81 -23.13
CA ASP A 39 52.34 -18.52 -23.83
C ASP A 39 51.33 -17.35 -23.70
N ARG A 40 51.90 -16.24 -23.18
CA ARG A 40 51.56 -14.80 -23.38
C ARG A 40 51.94 -14.34 -24.82
N PRO A 41 51.77 -13.07 -25.29
CA PRO A 41 51.09 -11.87 -24.75
C PRO A 41 50.25 -11.05 -25.79
N SER A 42 49.54 -10.02 -25.28
CA SER A 42 49.27 -8.65 -25.80
C SER A 42 49.00 -8.34 -27.28
N THR A 43 47.97 -7.52 -27.58
CA THR A 43 48.08 -6.09 -27.98
C THR A 43 46.77 -5.50 -28.55
N GLY A 44 46.51 -4.21 -28.22
CA GLY A 44 45.78 -3.21 -29.03
C GLY A 44 44.25 -3.27 -29.05
N THR A 45 43.46 -2.19 -29.14
CA THR A 45 43.73 -0.75 -29.34
C THR A 45 42.45 0.02 -29.01
N SER A 46 42.60 1.18 -28.35
CA SER A 46 41.57 2.20 -28.11
C SER A 46 41.50 3.22 -29.25
N SER A 47 40.41 4.02 -29.26
CA SER A 47 40.19 5.29 -29.99
C SER A 47 39.74 5.15 -31.46
N SER A 48 39.06 6.08 -32.13
CA SER A 48 38.19 7.22 -31.80
C SER A 48 37.80 7.85 -33.16
N SER A 49 36.69 8.59 -33.18
CA SER A 49 36.37 9.68 -34.13
C SER A 49 36.06 9.37 -35.60
N GLY A 50 34.88 9.83 -36.03
CA GLY A 50 34.50 10.05 -37.43
C GLY A 50 33.41 11.13 -37.48
N LYS A 51 33.79 12.33 -37.95
CA LYS A 51 32.98 13.54 -38.20
C LYS A 51 32.40 13.53 -39.63
N ALA A 52 31.37 14.35 -39.84
CA ALA A 52 30.98 15.12 -41.05
C ALA A 52 29.47 14.94 -41.37
N ASP A 53 28.68 15.89 -41.83
CA ASP A 53 28.80 17.34 -42.06
C ASP A 53 27.39 17.91 -42.42
N SER A 54 27.28 19.24 -42.29
CA SER A 54 26.31 20.28 -42.74
C SER A 54 25.37 20.01 -43.93
N GLY A 55 24.27 20.73 -44.22
CA GLY A 55 23.66 22.02 -43.79
C GLY A 55 22.22 22.09 -44.37
N SER A 56 21.41 23.15 -44.39
CA SER A 56 21.52 24.56 -44.02
C SER A 56 20.11 25.24 -43.99
N LYS A 57 19.94 26.22 -43.11
CA LYS A 57 19.30 27.56 -43.21
C LYS A 57 17.89 27.84 -43.79
N GLY A 58 17.13 28.67 -43.05
CA GLY A 58 16.24 29.75 -43.57
C GLY A 58 14.97 30.01 -42.71
N ARG A 59 15.02 30.79 -41.61
CA ARG A 59 14.69 32.23 -41.42
C ARG A 59 13.21 32.69 -41.57
N SER A 60 12.62 33.03 -40.41
CA SER A 60 11.94 34.30 -40.02
C SER A 60 10.71 34.85 -40.77
N GLY A 61 9.63 35.13 -40.01
CA GLY A 61 8.63 36.16 -40.35
C GLY A 61 7.32 36.10 -39.54
N SER A 62 7.11 37.04 -38.62
CA SER A 62 5.81 37.48 -38.06
C SER A 62 5.65 38.97 -38.46
N PRO A 63 4.45 39.62 -38.49
CA PRO A 63 3.44 39.64 -37.42
C PRO A 63 1.94 39.78 -37.83
N SER A 64 1.04 39.80 -36.84
CA SER A 64 -0.44 39.94 -36.88
C SER A 64 -1.00 41.28 -37.41
N PRO A 65 -2.34 41.42 -37.58
CA PRO A 65 -3.12 42.11 -36.52
C PRO A 65 -4.62 41.69 -36.29
N ARG A 66 -5.03 41.85 -35.02
CA ARG A 66 -6.24 42.53 -34.46
C ARG A 66 -7.69 42.05 -34.76
N GLY A 67 -8.40 41.67 -33.68
CA GLY A 67 -9.69 42.27 -33.30
C GLY A 67 -10.90 41.34 -33.11
N THR A 68 -11.36 41.14 -31.86
CA THR A 68 -12.68 41.59 -31.35
C THR A 68 -12.93 41.13 -29.90
N ASP A 69 -13.38 42.09 -29.10
CA ASP A 69 -13.80 42.04 -27.70
C ASP A 69 -14.98 41.09 -27.42
N ARG A 70 -15.02 40.50 -26.20
CA ARG A 70 -16.23 40.43 -25.34
C ARG A 70 -15.92 39.93 -23.92
N PRO A 71 -16.75 40.28 -22.91
CA PRO A 71 -16.24 40.66 -21.59
C PRO A 71 -16.40 39.62 -20.48
N ASN A 72 -15.50 39.77 -19.51
CA ASN A 72 -15.49 39.24 -18.15
C ASN A 72 -16.79 39.58 -17.39
N ARG A 73 -17.50 38.56 -16.90
CA ARG A 73 -18.51 38.71 -15.83
C ARG A 73 -18.01 38.00 -14.58
N SER A 74 -17.59 38.80 -13.63
CA SER A 74 -17.45 38.42 -12.23
C SER A 74 -18.69 38.91 -11.46
N ARG A 75 -19.15 38.08 -10.49
CA ARG A 75 -19.91 38.39 -9.25
C ARG A 75 -21.39 37.96 -9.17
N GLY A 76 -21.70 37.36 -8.01
CA GLY A 76 -23.02 37.08 -7.43
C GLY A 76 -23.09 35.63 -6.95
N ALA A 77 -22.63 35.31 -5.72
CA ALA A 77 -23.44 35.25 -4.49
C ALA A 77 -24.40 34.04 -4.51
N ASP A 78 -24.64 33.26 -3.48
CA ASP A 78 -24.12 33.01 -2.15
C ASP A 78 -24.71 31.62 -1.81
N ASN A 79 -24.09 30.86 -0.91
CA ASN A 79 -24.86 29.96 -0.04
C ASN A 79 -23.93 29.50 1.06
N GLY A 80 -23.98 30.29 2.14
CA GLY A 80 -23.40 29.91 3.40
C GLY A 80 -24.21 28.77 4.00
N ALA A 81 -23.58 27.61 4.11
CA ALA A 81 -23.84 26.68 5.20
C ALA A 81 -22.52 26.51 5.97
N ARG A 82 -22.21 27.49 6.82
CA ARG A 82 -21.21 27.35 7.88
C ARG A 82 -21.81 26.49 8.98
N GLY A 83 -21.67 25.17 8.84
CA GLY A 83 -21.71 24.23 9.95
C GLY A 83 -20.40 24.31 10.74
N ARG A 84 -20.52 24.37 12.06
CA ARG A 84 -19.47 24.62 13.04
C ARG A 84 -18.48 23.44 13.15
N GLY A 85 -17.18 23.74 13.20
CA GLY A 85 -16.15 23.00 13.95
C GLY A 85 -15.67 21.66 13.38
N GLY A 86 -14.43 21.62 12.90
CA GLY A 86 -13.69 20.38 12.60
C GLY A 86 -12.71 20.61 11.44
N ALA A 87 -11.47 20.12 11.57
CA ALA A 87 -10.45 20.20 10.53
C ALA A 87 -10.99 19.75 9.15
N ALA A 88 -10.60 20.44 8.08
CA ALA A 88 -11.04 20.10 6.72
C ALA A 88 -10.79 18.60 6.45
N PRO A 89 -11.80 17.80 6.06
CA PRO A 89 -11.63 16.37 5.83
C PRO A 89 -10.59 16.18 4.73
N HIS A 90 -9.38 15.82 5.16
CA HIS A 90 -8.18 15.91 4.34
C HIS A 90 -8.33 14.93 3.16
N ARG A 91 -8.59 15.48 1.97
CA ARG A 91 -8.81 14.76 0.69
C ARG A 91 -9.93 13.71 0.73
N GLY A 92 -11.02 13.95 1.45
CA GLY A 92 -12.14 13.01 1.46
C GLY A 92 -11.85 11.71 2.23
N VAL A 93 -10.87 11.70 3.13
CA VAL A 93 -10.53 10.57 4.01
C VAL A 93 -10.74 10.97 5.47
N ALA A 94 -11.43 10.13 6.23
CA ALA A 94 -11.68 10.28 7.66
C ALA A 94 -11.43 8.96 8.41
N VAL A 95 -11.30 9.00 9.74
CA VAL A 95 -11.31 7.78 10.55
C VAL A 95 -12.75 7.24 10.60
N TYR A 96 -12.91 5.93 10.44
CA TYR A 96 -14.19 5.26 10.63
C TYR A 96 -14.38 4.94 12.11
N ASP A 97 -15.40 5.53 12.73
CA ASP A 97 -15.68 5.41 14.16
C ASP A 97 -16.40 4.08 14.47
N VAL A 98 -15.61 3.02 14.66
CA VAL A 98 -16.13 1.67 15.00
C VAL A 98 -16.86 1.68 16.34
N ALA A 99 -16.47 2.53 17.29
CA ALA A 99 -17.12 2.58 18.61
C ALA A 99 -18.54 3.15 18.52
N ALA A 100 -18.76 4.14 17.65
CA ALA A 100 -20.08 4.72 17.45
C ALA A 100 -20.94 3.97 16.42
N LEU A 101 -20.33 3.42 15.36
CA LEU A 101 -21.05 2.84 14.22
C LEU A 101 -21.08 1.30 14.23
N GLY A 102 -20.25 0.66 15.06
CA GLY A 102 -19.97 -0.77 14.96
C GLY A 102 -19.01 -1.10 13.80
N LEU A 103 -18.73 -2.39 13.60
CA LEU A 103 -18.02 -2.86 12.41
C LEU A 103 -18.91 -2.71 11.17
N PRO A 104 -18.34 -2.40 9.99
CA PRO A 104 -19.11 -2.32 8.77
C PRO A 104 -19.61 -3.71 8.33
N ASP A 105 -20.61 -3.74 7.45
CA ASP A 105 -21.06 -4.98 6.82
C ASP A 105 -20.04 -5.44 5.76
N PHE A 106 -19.12 -6.30 6.18
CA PHE A 106 -18.04 -6.79 5.34
C PHE A 106 -18.58 -7.58 4.15
N THR A 107 -18.18 -7.19 2.95
CA THR A 107 -18.59 -7.84 1.69
C THR A 107 -17.35 -8.18 0.87
N TYR A 108 -17.37 -9.30 0.15
CA TYR A 108 -16.36 -9.61 -0.86
C TYR A 108 -17.02 -9.66 -2.23
N SER A 109 -16.74 -8.64 -3.04
CA SER A 109 -17.29 -8.46 -4.38
C SER A 109 -16.33 -7.63 -5.25
N PRO A 110 -15.06 -8.06 -5.41
CA PRO A 110 -14.11 -7.31 -6.22
C PRO A 110 -14.52 -7.35 -7.69
N ASP A 111 -14.52 -6.19 -8.34
CA ASP A 111 -14.75 -6.03 -9.77
C ASP A 111 -13.74 -5.01 -10.30
N PRO A 112 -12.68 -5.43 -11.04
CA PRO A 112 -11.61 -4.53 -11.48
C PRO A 112 -12.04 -3.70 -12.70
N ASP A 113 -13.11 -2.92 -12.55
CA ASP A 113 -13.69 -2.06 -13.59
C ASP A 113 -13.13 -0.62 -13.57
N GLY A 114 -12.36 -0.30 -12.53
CA GLY A 114 -11.72 1.00 -12.32
C GLY A 114 -12.29 1.77 -11.13
N ASP A 115 -13.47 1.40 -10.64
CA ASP A 115 -13.97 1.78 -9.32
C ASP A 115 -13.41 0.83 -8.25
N ALA A 116 -13.35 1.29 -7.01
CA ALA A 116 -12.77 0.52 -5.91
C ALA A 116 -13.85 -0.28 -5.19
N ASP A 117 -13.71 -1.61 -5.16
CA ASP A 117 -14.70 -2.51 -4.59
C ASP A 117 -14.23 -3.36 -3.41
N PRO A 118 -15.16 -3.80 -2.54
CA PRO A 118 -14.81 -4.64 -1.41
C PRO A 118 -14.09 -5.93 -1.83
N GLY A 119 -12.91 -6.16 -1.26
CA GLY A 119 -12.00 -7.23 -1.66
C GLY A 119 -10.84 -6.75 -2.55
N GLU A 120 -10.80 -5.48 -2.94
CA GLU A 120 -9.67 -4.91 -3.66
C GLU A 120 -8.71 -4.13 -2.77
N VAL A 121 -7.43 -4.15 -3.16
CA VAL A 121 -6.39 -3.29 -2.61
C VAL A 121 -6.19 -2.12 -3.55
N VAL A 122 -6.39 -0.90 -3.04
CA VAL A 122 -6.29 0.34 -3.82
C VAL A 122 -5.36 1.34 -3.14
N TRP A 123 -4.90 2.34 -3.88
CA TRP A 123 -4.05 3.40 -3.33
C TRP A 123 -4.86 4.65 -3.02
N THR A 124 -4.69 5.17 -1.80
CA THR A 124 -5.26 6.45 -1.39
C THR A 124 -4.32 7.19 -0.45
N TRP A 125 -4.61 8.47 -0.24
CA TRP A 125 -3.90 9.27 0.74
C TRP A 125 -4.36 8.87 2.15
N VAL A 126 -3.43 8.45 3.00
CA VAL A 126 -3.72 8.07 4.39
C VAL A 126 -3.11 9.08 5.36
N PRO A 127 -3.92 9.75 6.21
CA PRO A 127 -3.43 10.69 7.21
C PRO A 127 -2.57 10.00 8.28
N TYR A 128 -1.54 10.70 8.74
CA TYR A 128 -0.80 10.32 9.95
C TYR A 128 -1.70 10.48 11.19
N GLU A 129 -1.40 9.79 12.27
CA GLU A 129 -2.25 9.79 13.47
C GLU A 129 -1.98 11.02 14.35
N GLU A 130 -0.71 11.36 14.46
CA GLU A 130 -0.14 12.47 15.21
C GLU A 130 -0.45 13.83 14.59
N ASP A 131 -0.67 13.88 13.26
CA ASP A 131 -1.06 15.10 12.55
C ASP A 131 -1.85 14.73 11.29
N ALA A 132 -3.18 14.86 11.38
CA ALA A 132 -4.09 14.55 10.29
C ALA A 132 -3.97 15.51 9.09
N ALA A 133 -3.29 16.67 9.22
CA ALA A 133 -2.99 17.53 8.08
C ALA A 133 -1.87 16.95 7.19
N ARG A 134 -1.10 15.99 7.73
CA ARG A 134 -0.04 15.27 7.03
C ARG A 134 -0.49 13.84 6.74
N GLY A 135 0.12 13.26 5.71
CA GLY A 135 -0.19 11.91 5.29
C GLY A 135 0.64 11.51 4.09
N LYS A 136 0.45 10.28 3.64
CA LYS A 136 1.11 9.77 2.43
C LYS A 136 0.22 8.78 1.71
N ASP A 137 0.53 8.57 0.44
CA ASP A 137 -0.11 7.55 -0.37
C ASP A 137 0.26 6.16 0.15
N ARG A 138 -0.75 5.30 0.32
CA ARG A 138 -0.58 3.93 0.80
C ARG A 138 -1.59 2.99 0.14
N PRO A 139 -1.23 1.69 0.01
CA PRO A 139 -2.22 0.67 -0.26
C PRO A 139 -3.19 0.56 0.93
N VAL A 140 -4.46 0.34 0.62
CA VAL A 140 -5.54 0.08 1.57
C VAL A 140 -6.40 -1.06 1.03
N LEU A 141 -6.87 -1.95 1.90
CA LEU A 141 -7.84 -2.98 1.56
C LEU A 141 -9.25 -2.41 1.72
N VAL A 142 -10.08 -2.47 0.68
CA VAL A 142 -11.49 -2.10 0.75
C VAL A 142 -12.27 -3.25 1.39
N LEU A 143 -12.97 -2.94 2.48
CA LEU A 143 -13.65 -3.91 3.33
C LEU A 143 -15.17 -3.92 3.11
N ALA A 144 -15.74 -2.74 2.85
CA ALA A 144 -17.17 -2.55 2.69
C ALA A 144 -17.49 -1.22 2.02
N ARG A 145 -18.72 -1.09 1.53
CA ARG A 145 -19.34 0.20 1.19
C ARG A 145 -20.33 0.56 2.30
N ALA A 146 -20.19 1.76 2.87
CA ALA A 146 -21.06 2.24 3.94
C ALA A 146 -21.32 3.75 3.79
N GLN A 147 -22.60 4.15 3.85
CA GLN A 147 -23.03 5.56 3.74
C GLN A 147 -22.44 6.30 2.50
N GLY A 148 -22.39 5.63 1.34
CA GLY A 148 -21.83 6.21 0.11
C GLY A 148 -20.30 6.37 0.09
N ARG A 149 -19.62 5.78 1.08
CA ARG A 149 -18.16 5.82 1.25
C ARG A 149 -17.61 4.40 1.27
N LEU A 150 -16.30 4.27 1.10
CA LEU A 150 -15.56 3.03 1.26
C LEU A 150 -15.06 2.95 2.70
N VAL A 151 -15.24 1.81 3.36
CA VAL A 151 -14.54 1.50 4.61
C VAL A 151 -13.32 0.67 4.28
N VAL A 152 -12.14 1.12 4.70
CA VAL A 152 -10.86 0.53 4.29
C VAL A 152 -9.92 0.30 5.48
N ALA A 153 -9.06 -0.72 5.38
CA ALA A 153 -7.95 -0.95 6.29
C ALA A 153 -6.62 -0.54 5.67
N GLN A 154 -5.78 0.14 6.44
CA GLN A 154 -4.43 0.54 6.01
C GLN A 154 -3.54 -0.69 5.81
N MET A 155 -2.74 -0.70 4.73
CA MET A 155 -1.72 -1.73 4.49
C MET A 155 -0.29 -1.21 4.59
N THR A 156 0.65 -2.13 4.83
CA THR A 156 2.10 -1.86 4.88
C THR A 156 2.89 -3.11 4.55
N SER A 157 4.02 -3.03 3.84
CA SER A 157 4.96 -4.16 3.69
C SER A 157 6.11 -4.09 4.70
N LYS A 158 5.93 -3.33 5.80
CA LYS A 158 6.85 -3.34 6.94
C LYS A 158 6.44 -4.52 7.82
N ASP A 159 7.40 -5.41 8.09
CA ASP A 159 7.24 -6.50 9.05
C ASP A 159 7.12 -5.92 10.47
N HIS A 160 6.00 -6.23 11.12
CA HIS A 160 5.67 -5.87 12.48
C HIS A 160 5.64 -7.06 13.43
N ASP A 161 5.99 -8.28 13.00
CA ASP A 161 5.99 -9.48 13.85
C ASP A 161 6.95 -9.35 15.03
N ARG A 162 8.17 -8.89 14.72
CA ARG A 162 9.25 -8.74 15.72
C ARG A 162 8.94 -7.64 16.74
N ASP A 163 8.12 -6.67 16.33
CA ASP A 163 7.75 -5.51 17.13
C ASP A 163 6.29 -5.57 17.60
N ALA A 164 5.57 -6.67 17.41
CA ALA A 164 4.12 -6.73 17.65
C ALA A 164 3.73 -6.33 19.08
N ALA A 165 4.51 -6.80 20.07
CA ALA A 165 4.29 -6.42 21.47
C ALA A 165 4.61 -4.94 21.74
N GLN A 166 5.52 -4.33 20.99
CA GLN A 166 5.81 -2.90 21.06
C GLN A 166 4.69 -2.10 20.38
N GLU A 167 4.24 -2.50 19.18
CA GLU A 167 3.13 -1.88 18.44
C GLU A 167 1.84 -1.90 19.25
N ALA A 168 1.51 -3.03 19.90
CA ALA A 168 0.33 -3.17 20.75
C ALA A 168 0.34 -2.24 21.97
N ARG A 169 1.52 -1.86 22.50
CA ARG A 169 1.61 -0.85 23.58
C ARG A 169 1.17 0.54 23.12
N TRP A 170 1.25 0.78 21.82
CA TRP A 170 0.75 2.00 21.17
C TRP A 170 -0.66 1.80 20.58
N GLY A 171 -1.33 0.70 20.92
CA GLY A 171 -2.67 0.36 20.41
C GLY A 171 -2.71 -0.05 18.94
N ARG A 172 -1.56 -0.35 18.33
CA ARG A 172 -1.48 -0.71 16.91
C ARG A 172 -1.46 -2.23 16.75
N HIS A 173 -2.39 -2.73 15.93
CA HIS A 173 -2.58 -4.15 15.69
C HIS A 173 -2.53 -4.43 14.19
N TRP A 174 -1.65 -5.34 13.80
CA TRP A 174 -1.42 -5.72 12.41
C TRP A 174 -1.75 -7.20 12.20
N HIS A 175 -2.20 -7.56 11.00
CA HIS A 175 -2.52 -8.92 10.60
C HIS A 175 -1.93 -9.24 9.24
N ASP A 176 -1.18 -10.34 9.16
CA ASP A 176 -0.56 -10.83 7.93
C ASP A 176 -1.58 -11.09 6.82
N VAL A 177 -1.29 -10.57 5.63
CA VAL A 177 -2.00 -10.93 4.40
C VAL A 177 -1.09 -11.59 3.35
N GLY A 178 0.19 -11.77 3.67
CA GLY A 178 1.18 -12.34 2.77
C GLY A 178 1.51 -11.42 1.59
N SER A 179 2.01 -12.00 0.50
CA SER A 179 2.41 -11.29 -0.71
C SER A 179 1.29 -11.28 -1.75
N GLY A 180 1.27 -10.24 -2.59
CA GLY A 180 0.35 -10.18 -3.72
C GLY A 180 0.65 -9.03 -4.69
N PRO A 181 -0.15 -8.90 -5.76
CA PRO A 181 0.12 -7.94 -6.84
C PRO A 181 0.02 -6.46 -6.41
N TRP A 182 -0.49 -6.18 -5.21
CA TRP A 182 -0.52 -4.84 -4.62
C TRP A 182 0.87 -4.31 -4.21
N ASP A 183 1.88 -5.17 -4.07
CA ASP A 183 3.27 -4.77 -3.91
C ASP A 183 4.07 -5.23 -5.14
N ALA A 184 4.56 -4.27 -5.93
CA ALA A 184 5.36 -4.57 -7.13
C ALA A 184 6.63 -5.39 -6.85
N ARG A 185 7.11 -5.42 -5.60
CA ARG A 185 8.25 -6.25 -5.17
C ARG A 185 7.83 -7.60 -4.60
N GLY A 186 6.52 -7.89 -4.54
CA GLY A 186 5.96 -9.14 -4.03
C GLY A 186 6.27 -9.39 -2.55
N ARG A 187 6.45 -8.33 -1.75
CA ARG A 187 6.80 -8.49 -0.33
C ARG A 187 5.58 -8.88 0.50
N PRO A 188 5.77 -9.66 1.58
CA PRO A 188 4.74 -9.87 2.59
C PRO A 188 4.21 -8.53 3.10
N SER A 189 2.89 -8.46 3.29
CA SER A 189 2.17 -7.26 3.67
C SER A 189 1.30 -7.48 4.91
N GLU A 190 1.29 -6.46 5.74
CA GLU A 190 0.46 -6.13 6.91
C GLU A 190 -0.89 -5.48 6.56
N VAL A 191 -2.03 -5.86 7.16
CA VAL A 191 -3.21 -4.96 7.30
C VAL A 191 -3.38 -4.48 8.73
N ARG A 192 -3.80 -3.23 8.92
CA ARG A 192 -4.06 -2.65 10.24
C ARG A 192 -5.49 -2.92 10.72
N LEU A 193 -5.65 -3.38 11.95
CA LEU A 193 -6.93 -3.79 12.55
C LEU A 193 -7.55 -2.72 13.45
N ASP A 194 -6.73 -1.95 14.17
CA ASP A 194 -7.19 -0.99 15.19
C ASP A 194 -7.76 0.30 14.59
N ARG A 195 -7.42 0.60 13.33
CA ARG A 195 -7.75 1.87 12.67
C ARG A 195 -8.32 1.65 11.27
N LEU A 196 -9.64 1.71 11.18
CA LEU A 196 -10.37 1.76 9.91
C LEU A 196 -10.54 3.21 9.43
N LEU A 197 -10.60 3.39 8.11
CA LEU A 197 -10.80 4.69 7.48
C LEU A 197 -12.07 4.68 6.63
N SER A 198 -12.75 5.82 6.58
CA SER A 198 -13.86 6.10 5.68
C SER A 198 -13.41 7.02 4.55
N VAL A 199 -13.45 6.53 3.32
CA VAL A 199 -12.84 7.15 2.13
C VAL A 199 -13.93 7.47 1.11
N GLU A 200 -13.90 8.68 0.54
CA GLU A 200 -14.73 9.01 -0.62
C GLU A 200 -14.25 8.21 -1.83
N PRO A 201 -15.14 7.62 -2.63
CA PRO A 201 -14.73 6.89 -3.83
C PRO A 201 -13.81 7.71 -4.74
N GLY A 202 -14.09 9.01 -4.92
CA GLY A 202 -13.26 9.93 -5.70
C GLY A 202 -11.88 10.28 -5.11
N ALA A 203 -11.60 9.88 -3.86
CA ALA A 203 -10.30 10.05 -3.21
C ALA A 203 -9.35 8.86 -3.47
N VAL A 204 -9.82 7.81 -4.15
CA VAL A 204 -8.99 6.69 -4.58
C VAL A 204 -8.16 7.11 -5.81
N ARG A 205 -6.86 6.80 -5.80
CA ARG A 205 -5.87 7.32 -6.77
C ARG A 205 -5.34 6.28 -7.76
N ARG A 206 -5.69 5.00 -7.57
CA ARG A 206 -5.53 3.82 -8.46
C ARG A 206 -4.11 3.45 -8.94
N GLU A 207 -3.63 2.31 -8.46
CA GLU A 207 -3.47 1.03 -9.18
C GLU A 207 -4.09 -0.02 -8.24
N GLY A 208 -4.97 -0.90 -8.72
CA GLY A 208 -5.74 -1.83 -7.90
C GLY A 208 -5.27 -3.28 -8.03
N ALA A 209 -5.48 -4.09 -6.99
CA ALA A 209 -5.22 -5.52 -7.02
C ALA A 209 -6.31 -6.28 -6.24
N THR A 210 -6.82 -7.38 -6.77
CA THR A 210 -7.79 -8.21 -6.05
C THR A 210 -7.10 -9.01 -4.95
N MET A 211 -7.58 -8.88 -3.71
CA MET A 211 -7.19 -9.73 -2.58
C MET A 211 -7.81 -11.12 -2.76
N PRO A 212 -7.09 -12.23 -2.56
CA PRO A 212 -7.71 -13.55 -2.53
C PRO A 212 -8.82 -13.64 -1.47
N ARG A 213 -9.96 -14.23 -1.82
CA ARG A 213 -11.13 -14.34 -0.93
C ARG A 213 -10.79 -14.90 0.46
N GLY A 214 -9.99 -15.98 0.52
CA GLY A 214 -9.60 -16.58 1.80
C GLY A 214 -8.79 -15.64 2.69
N THR A 215 -7.88 -14.85 2.10
CA THR A 215 -7.12 -13.83 2.83
C THR A 215 -8.03 -12.71 3.32
N PHE A 216 -8.97 -12.25 2.49
CA PHE A 216 -9.96 -11.26 2.90
C PHE A 216 -10.81 -11.75 4.09
N GLU A 217 -11.30 -12.99 4.03
CA GLU A 217 -12.09 -13.59 5.11
C GLU A 217 -11.29 -13.73 6.41
N ALA A 218 -9.99 -14.04 6.33
CA ALA A 218 -9.08 -14.05 7.48
C ALA A 218 -8.94 -12.65 8.11
N VAL A 219 -8.80 -11.60 7.29
CA VAL A 219 -8.79 -10.20 7.77
C VAL A 219 -10.10 -9.85 8.46
N VAL A 220 -11.25 -10.21 7.89
CA VAL A 220 -12.56 -9.97 8.50
C VAL A 220 -12.69 -10.67 9.85
N ALA A 221 -12.22 -11.92 9.95
CA ALA A 221 -12.21 -12.64 11.22
C ALA A 221 -11.31 -11.96 12.26
N ALA A 222 -10.12 -11.49 11.86
CA ALA A 222 -9.21 -10.76 12.74
C ALA A 222 -9.79 -9.42 13.21
N LEU A 223 -10.46 -8.66 12.32
CA LEU A 223 -11.16 -7.42 12.69
C LEU A 223 -12.28 -7.67 13.71
N ARG A 224 -13.09 -8.72 13.49
CA ARG A 224 -14.15 -9.11 14.44
C ARG A 224 -13.59 -9.50 15.80
N ALA A 225 -12.48 -10.25 15.84
CA ALA A 225 -11.84 -10.64 17.08
C ALA A 225 -11.17 -9.47 17.82
N HIS A 226 -10.68 -8.46 17.09
CA HIS A 226 -10.05 -7.28 17.68
C HIS A 226 -11.07 -6.32 18.32
N HIS A 227 -12.27 -6.20 17.74
CA HIS A 227 -13.32 -5.27 18.16
C HIS A 227 -14.49 -5.94 18.90
N SER A 228 -14.31 -7.17 19.40
CA SER A 228 -15.31 -7.91 20.19
C SER A 228 -15.38 -7.49 21.65
#